data_AF-A0A6J5BWK3-F1
#
_entry.id   AF-A0A6J5BWK3-F1
#
_cell.length_a   1.000
_cell.length_b   1.000
_cell.length_c   1.000
_cell.angle_alpha   90.00
_cell.angle_beta   90.00
_cell.angle_gamma   90.00
#
_symmetry.space_group_name_H-M   'P 1'
#
loop_
_entity.id
_entity.type
_entity.pdbx_description
1 polymer ?
#
loop_
_entity_poly.entity_id
_entity_poly.type
_entity_poly.pdbx_seq_one_letter_code
_entity_poly.pdbx_strand_id
1 'polypeptide(L)'
;MATLREIYRENSSTRAICKMLDGGPLTQTQISAAGDITNGCTCKCLKLLIDEGYVTRGPRAMNRHRTSIGPRPWTYVRTTKPLPETRTTLPAAPTAKELCDIMNSIIRRSMRLT
;
A
#
# COMPACT_ATOMS: atom_id res chain seq x y z
N MET A 1 2.52 6.92 -10.69
CA MET A 1 3.03 6.02 -9.63
C MET A 1 1.94 5.89 -8.57
N ALA A 2 1.69 4.70 -8.02
CA ALA A 2 0.82 4.58 -6.85
C ALA A 2 1.50 5.34 -5.70
N THR A 3 0.82 6.33 -5.13
CA THR A 3 1.38 7.19 -4.09
C THR A 3 0.60 6.99 -2.80
N LEU A 4 1.18 7.36 -1.66
CA LEU A 4 0.50 7.36 -0.36
C LEU A 4 -0.92 7.96 -0.42
N ARG A 5 -1.13 8.98 -1.27
CA ARG A 5 -2.44 9.62 -1.51
C ARG A 5 -3.53 8.66 -1.97
N GLU A 6 -3.17 7.57 -2.64
CA GLU A 6 -4.15 6.57 -3.09
C GLU A 6 -4.77 5.82 -1.90
N ILE A 7 -4.03 5.59 -0.82
CA ILE A 7 -4.54 4.90 0.38
C ILE A 7 -5.64 5.71 1.08
N TYR A 8 -5.55 7.05 1.01
CA TYR A 8 -6.51 7.98 1.62
C TYR A 8 -7.78 8.19 0.78
N ARG A 9 -7.78 7.81 -0.50
CA ARG A 9 -8.96 7.95 -1.37
C ARG A 9 -9.93 6.79 -1.16
N GLU A 10 -11.21 7.12 -0.99
CA GLU A 10 -12.28 6.16 -0.74
C GLU A 10 -12.43 5.12 -1.86
N ASN A 11 -12.50 5.59 -3.10
CA ASN A 11 -12.70 4.76 -4.29
C ASN A 11 -11.36 4.30 -4.91
N SER A 12 -10.31 4.12 -4.11
CA SER A 12 -9.01 3.69 -4.64
C SER A 12 -8.92 2.17 -4.80
N SER A 13 -8.18 1.75 -5.82
CA SER A 13 -7.82 0.34 -6.01
C SER A 13 -7.09 -0.23 -4.79
N THR A 14 -6.29 0.57 -4.07
CA THR A 14 -5.58 0.11 -2.86
C THR A 14 -6.53 -0.29 -1.73
N ARG A 15 -7.61 0.47 -1.51
CA ARG A 15 -8.63 0.15 -0.50
C ARG A 15 -9.51 -1.01 -0.92
N ALA A 16 -9.89 -1.06 -2.20
CA ALA A 16 -10.63 -2.20 -2.75
C ALA A 16 -9.85 -3.51 -2.51
N ILE A 17 -8.54 -3.51 -2.80
CA ILE A 17 -7.67 -4.67 -2.57
C ILE A 17 -7.61 -5.03 -1.09
N CYS A 18 -7.48 -4.06 -0.18
CA CYS A 18 -7.47 -4.35 1.26
C CYS A 18 -8.78 -5.00 1.72
N LYS A 19 -9.92 -4.47 1.27
CA LYS A 19 -11.25 -5.03 1.58
C LYS A 19 -11.42 -6.46 1.06
N MET A 20 -10.86 -6.77 -0.11
CA MET A 20 -10.87 -8.14 -0.65
C MET A 20 -10.01 -9.08 0.21
N LEU A 21 -8.87 -8.60 0.69
CA LEU A 21 -7.95 -9.38 1.53
C LEU A 21 -8.45 -9.57 2.97
N ASP A 22 -9.39 -8.76 3.44
CA ASP A 22 -10.12 -9.01 4.70
C ASP A 22 -10.90 -10.34 4.65
N GLY A 23 -11.33 -10.76 3.44
CA GLY A 23 -11.99 -12.05 3.21
C GLY A 23 -11.03 -13.25 3.17
N GLY A 24 -9.71 -13.03 3.18
CA GLY A 24 -8.70 -14.07 3.23
C GLY A 24 -7.58 -13.92 2.19
N PRO A 25 -6.61 -14.87 2.17
CA PRO A 25 -5.45 -14.80 1.30
C PRO A 25 -5.81 -14.94 -0.18
N LEU A 26 -5.37 -13.99 -1.01
CA LEU A 26 -5.61 -14.00 -2.45
C LEU A 26 -4.32 -13.80 -3.25
N THR A 27 -4.25 -14.38 -4.44
CA THR A 27 -3.18 -14.13 -5.41
C THR A 27 -3.43 -12.84 -6.19
N GLN A 28 -2.39 -12.26 -6.78
CA GLN A 28 -2.51 -11.06 -7.63
C GLN A 28 -3.55 -11.24 -8.74
N THR A 29 -3.59 -12.42 -9.39
CA THR A 29 -4.52 -12.70 -10.48
C THR A 29 -5.97 -12.79 -9.98
N GLN A 30 -6.19 -13.39 -8.80
CA GLN A 30 -7.53 -13.43 -8.18
C GLN A 30 -8.00 -12.03 -7.80
N ILE A 31 -7.12 -11.20 -7.25
CA ILE A 31 -7.41 -9.80 -6.92
C ILE A 31 -7.77 -9.01 -8.18
N SER A 32 -6.95 -9.14 -9.23
CA SER A 32 -7.17 -8.47 -10.52
C SER A 32 -8.52 -8.87 -11.14
N ALA A 33 -8.85 -10.17 -11.12
CA ALA A 33 -10.09 -10.68 -11.69
C ALA A 33 -11.33 -10.26 -10.88
N ALA A 34 -11.29 -10.36 -9.55
CA ALA A 34 -12.45 -10.08 -8.72
C ALA A 34 -12.68 -8.58 -8.48
N GLY A 35 -11.65 -7.74 -8.60
CA GLY A 35 -11.77 -6.29 -8.48
C GLY A 35 -11.99 -5.54 -9.80
N ASP A 36 -11.98 -6.24 -10.94
CA ASP A 36 -11.91 -5.64 -12.29
C ASP A 36 -10.78 -4.61 -12.41
N ILE A 37 -9.64 -4.91 -11.76
CA ILE A 37 -8.44 -4.06 -11.77
C ILE A 37 -7.42 -4.70 -12.67
N THR A 38 -6.79 -3.94 -13.57
CA THR A 38 -5.71 -4.48 -14.41
C THR A 38 -4.59 -5.09 -13.58
N ASN A 39 -3.99 -6.19 -14.07
CA ASN A 39 -2.88 -6.85 -13.37
C ASN A 39 -1.72 -5.90 -13.05
N GLY A 40 -1.42 -4.96 -13.95
CA GLY A 40 -0.38 -3.94 -13.75
C GLY A 40 -0.71 -2.96 -12.63
N CYS A 41 -1.97 -2.52 -12.53
CA CYS A 41 -2.43 -1.68 -11.42
C CYS A 41 -2.38 -2.46 -10.09
N THR A 42 -2.88 -3.69 -10.09
CA THR A 42 -2.87 -4.57 -8.92
C THR A 42 -1.46 -4.77 -8.37
N CYS A 43 -0.47 -5.06 -9.24
CA CYS A 43 0.93 -5.20 -8.84
C CYS A 43 1.49 -3.93 -8.18
N LYS A 44 1.19 -2.75 -8.76
CA LYS A 44 1.64 -1.46 -8.21
C LYS A 44 1.01 -1.17 -6.84
N CYS A 45 -0.29 -1.39 -6.70
CA CYS A 45 -1.01 -1.20 -5.44
C CYS A 45 -0.50 -2.16 -4.36
N LEU A 46 -0.28 -3.44 -4.69
CA LEU A 46 0.25 -4.42 -3.74
C LEU A 46 1.66 -4.08 -3.27
N LYS A 47 2.53 -3.58 -4.15
CA LYS A 47 3.86 -3.09 -3.75
C LYS A 47 3.75 -1.96 -2.72
N LEU A 48 2.95 -0.92 -3.02
CA LEU A 48 2.74 0.19 -2.10
C LEU A 48 2.17 -0.29 -0.75
N LEU A 49 1.19 -1.18 -0.76
CA LEU A 49 0.58 -1.71 0.47
C LEU A 49 1.55 -2.57 1.29
N ILE A 50 2.51 -3.24 0.65
CA ILE A 50 3.58 -3.98 1.33
C ILE A 50 4.59 -3.01 1.96
N ASP A 51 5.05 -2.03 1.18
CA ASP A 51 6.02 -1.04 1.64
C ASP A 51 5.48 -0.26 2.85
N GLU A 52 4.18 0.03 2.85
CA GLU A 52 3.47 0.69 3.94
C GLU A 52 2.99 -0.26 5.05
N GLY A 53 3.22 -1.57 4.93
CA GLY A 53 2.90 -2.55 5.95
C GLY A 53 1.39 -2.80 6.18
N TYR A 54 0.55 -2.55 5.18
CA TYR A 54 -0.88 -2.91 5.19
C TYR A 54 -1.13 -4.35 4.67
N VAL A 55 -0.22 -4.86 3.84
CA VAL A 55 -0.33 -6.19 3.24
C VAL A 55 1.02 -6.89 3.37
N THR A 56 1.02 -8.21 3.52
CA THR A 56 2.23 -9.03 3.51
C THR A 56 2.10 -10.16 2.49
N ARG A 57 3.23 -10.73 2.08
CA ARG A 57 3.25 -11.95 1.26
C ARG A 57 2.98 -13.15 2.15
N GLY A 58 1.95 -13.91 1.81
CA GLY A 58 1.62 -15.19 2.43
C GLY A 58 2.33 -16.37 1.77
N PRO A 59 1.88 -17.61 2.02
CA PRO A 59 2.43 -18.80 1.38
C PRO A 59 2.20 -18.80 -0.14
N ARG A 60 2.98 -19.60 -0.87
CA ARG A 60 2.77 -19.75 -2.32
C ARG A 60 1.54 -20.61 -2.61
N ALA A 61 0.59 -20.07 -3.38
CA ALA A 61 -0.56 -20.82 -3.85
C ALA A 61 -0.13 -21.96 -4.81
N MET A 62 -1.03 -22.91 -5.05
CA MET A 62 -0.85 -23.87 -6.13
C MET A 62 -0.83 -23.13 -7.47
N ASN A 63 -0.13 -23.69 -8.45
CA ASN A 63 -0.19 -23.16 -9.81
C ASN A 63 -1.60 -23.41 -10.42
N ARG A 64 -1.90 -22.77 -11.56
CA ARG A 64 -3.18 -22.94 -12.27
C ARG A 64 -3.48 -24.40 -12.61
N HIS A 65 -2.45 -25.21 -12.86
CA HIS A 65 -2.55 -26.62 -13.23
C HIS A 65 -2.70 -27.56 -12.02
N ARG A 66 -2.71 -27.02 -10.80
CA ARG A 66 -2.72 -27.78 -9.54
C ARG A 66 -1.57 -28.80 -9.42
N THR A 67 -0.45 -28.54 -10.07
CA THR A 67 0.77 -29.35 -10.01
C THR A 67 1.86 -28.65 -9.20
N SER A 68 2.86 -29.43 -8.76
CA SER A 68 4.08 -28.90 -8.12
C SER A 68 5.08 -28.32 -9.13
N ILE A 69 4.86 -28.55 -10.43
CA ILE A 69 5.78 -28.20 -11.51
C ILE A 69 5.45 -26.81 -12.05
N GLY A 70 6.43 -25.91 -12.03
CA GLY A 70 6.33 -24.55 -12.57
C GLY A 70 6.14 -23.45 -11.53
N PRO A 71 6.04 -22.18 -11.97
CA PRO A 71 6.02 -21.03 -11.08
C PRO A 71 4.73 -20.99 -10.25
N ARG A 72 4.89 -20.92 -8.93
CA ARG A 72 3.79 -20.81 -7.96
C ARG A 72 3.59 -19.35 -7.53
N PRO A 73 2.40 -18.77 -7.72
CA PRO A 73 2.16 -17.39 -7.36
C PRO A 73 2.16 -17.19 -5.85
N TRP A 74 2.60 -16.02 -5.40
CA TRP A 74 2.46 -15.59 -4.02
C TRP A 74 1.00 -15.27 -3.70
N THR A 75 0.53 -15.67 -2.52
CA THR A 75 -0.66 -15.07 -1.93
C THR A 75 -0.29 -13.80 -1.17
N TYR A 76 -1.26 -12.93 -1.01
CA TYR A 76 -1.16 -11.70 -0.25
C TYR A 76 -2.18 -11.77 0.88
N VAL A 77 -1.80 -11.25 2.05
CA VAL A 77 -2.59 -11.33 3.27
C VAL A 77 -2.67 -9.95 3.90
N ARG A 78 -3.86 -9.59 4.39
CA ARG A 78 -4.07 -8.34 5.11
C ARG A 78 -3.42 -8.41 6.50
N THR A 79 -2.69 -7.35 6.86
CA THR A 79 -2.17 -7.18 8.23
C THR A 79 -3.23 -6.59 9.16
N THR A 80 -3.01 -6.67 10.47
CA THR A 80 -3.85 -5.99 11.49
C THR A 80 -3.75 -4.46 11.49
N LYS A 81 -2.80 -3.87 10.76
CA LYS A 81 -2.63 -2.41 10.68
C LYS A 81 -3.91 -1.76 10.12
N PRO A 82 -4.61 -0.88 10.86
CA PRO A 82 -5.84 -0.24 10.38
C PRO A 82 -5.55 0.68 9.19
N LEU A 83 -6.47 0.75 8.23
CA LEU A 83 -6.36 1.73 7.15
C LEU A 83 -6.57 3.14 7.72
N PRO A 84 -5.83 4.15 7.24
CA PRO A 84 -6.04 5.52 7.67
C PRO A 84 -7.44 5.97 7.27
N GLU A 85 -8.09 6.78 8.10
CA GLU A 85 -9.40 7.34 7.78
C GLU A 85 -9.41 8.01 6.40
N THR A 86 -10.52 7.87 5.69
CA THR A 86 -10.73 8.48 4.39
C THR A 86 -10.82 9.98 4.61
N ARG A 87 -9.74 10.69 4.33
CA ARG A 87 -9.74 12.14 4.38
C ARG A 87 -9.99 12.66 2.97
N THR A 88 -11.16 13.25 2.77
CA THR A 88 -11.48 14.05 1.57
C THR A 88 -10.51 15.22 1.42
N THR A 89 -9.90 15.65 2.53
CA THR A 89 -8.96 16.76 2.61
C THR A 89 -7.58 16.23 3.05
N LEU A 90 -6.59 16.31 2.15
CA LEU A 90 -5.19 16.16 2.52
C LEU A 90 -4.88 17.10 3.71
N PRO A 91 -3.98 16.75 4.64
CA PRO A 91 -3.41 17.77 5.51
C PRO A 91 -2.88 18.88 4.60
N ALA A 92 -3.26 20.13 4.90
CA ALA A 92 -2.83 21.28 4.12
C ALA A 92 -1.31 21.20 3.92
N ALA A 93 -0.86 21.43 2.69
CA ALA A 93 0.58 21.52 2.46
C ALA A 93 1.14 22.56 3.44
N PRO A 94 2.25 22.26 4.14
CA PRO A 94 2.84 23.21 5.04
C PRO A 94 3.13 24.51 4.27
N THR A 95 2.76 25.63 4.88
CA THR A 95 3.04 26.94 4.33
C THR A 95 4.55 27.13 4.18
N ALA A 96 4.97 28.05 3.30
CA ALA A 96 6.40 28.37 3.14
C ALA A 96 7.06 28.75 4.47
N LYS A 97 6.29 29.38 5.38
CA LYS A 97 6.74 29.73 6.74
C LYS A 97 7.00 28.49 7.60
N GLU A 98 6.09 27.53 7.61
CA GLU A 98 6.25 26.27 8.35
C GLU A 98 7.44 25.44 7.82
N LEU A 99 7.65 25.43 6.50
CA LEU A 99 8.83 24.79 5.90
C LEU A 99 10.14 25.48 6.33
N CYS A 100 10.17 26.81 6.33
CA CYS A 100 11.31 27.58 6.84
C CYS A 100 11.57 27.28 8.33
N ASP A 101 10.53 27.20 9.15
CA ASP A 101 10.65 26.92 10.58
C ASP A 101 11.15 25.48 10.83
N ILE A 102 10.66 24.50 10.07
CA ILE A 102 11.15 23.12 10.12
C ILE A 102 12.64 23.08 9.73
N MET A 103 13.02 23.70 8.62
CA MET A 103 14.43 23.75 8.20
C MET A 103 15.33 24.44 9.22
N ASN A 104 14.89 25.57 9.76
CA ASN A 104 15.61 26.31 10.79
C ASN A 104 15.78 25.50 12.08
N SER A 105 14.77 24.72 12.46
CA SER A 105 14.84 23.83 13.63
C SER A 105 15.90 22.72 13.44
N ILE A 106 16.01 22.16 12.24
CA ILE A 106 17.00 21.13 11.89
C ILE A 106 18.42 21.72 11.95
N ILE A 107 18.63 22.89 11.35
CA ILE A 107 19.93 23.59 11.35
C ILE A 107 20.37 23.91 12.79
N ARG A 108 19.48 24.49 13.60
CA ARG A 108 19.78 24.82 15.01
C ARG A 108 20.07 23.60 15.86
N ARG A 109 19.45 22.45 15.56
CA ARG A 109 19.69 21.20 16.27
C ARG A 109 21.05 20.59 15.90
N SER A 110 21.46 20.72 14.63
CA SER A 110 22.78 20.33 14.15
C SER A 110 23.90 21.11 14.84
N MET A 111 23.73 22.43 14.99
CA MET A 111 24.73 23.30 15.64
C MET A 111 24.87 23.13 17.16
N ARG A 112 23.96 22.40 17.84
CA ARG A 112 24.04 22.11 19.28
C ARG A 112 24.76 20.80 19.59
N LEU A 113 25.09 20.00 18.57
CA LEU A 113 25.75 18.70 18.69
C LEU A 113 27.25 18.77 18.35
N THR A 114 27.76 19.97 18.12
CA THR A 114 29.18 20.32 17.92
C THR A 114 29.65 21.21 19.05
#